data_AF-A0A946H2L9-F1
#
_entry.id   AF-A0A946H2L9-F1
#
_cell.length_a   1.000
_cell.length_b   1.000
_cell.length_c   1.000
_cell.angle_alpha   90.00
_cell.angle_beta   90.00
_cell.angle_gamma   90.00
#
_symmetry.space_group_name_H-M   'P 1'
#
loop_
_entity.id
_entity.type
_entity.pdbx_description
1 polymer ?
#
loop_
_entity_poly.entity_id
_entity_poly.type
_entity_poly.pdbx_seq_one_letter_code
_entity_poly.pdbx_strand_id
1 'polypeptide(L)'
;MSLVDEHGNPHSTTSDDAIGTWDRAVDIYQTYNEDPYPHVDAALEADPDFVMGHAFHAAGMLMGADGKNRPKIAERLETLNRLAPRANDRERGHIAALNAWHEGDWPRAQGCFGHVLAAYPRDAYGLHVAHFLDFFQGDSRITRDRIARVLPFWDTTVTGHNFITGLYAFALEEDGDYPRAEERGLYAWDCDNRDAWAVHALAHVYEMEG
;
A
#
# COMPACT_ATOMS: atom_id res chain seq x y z
N MET A 1 -23.25 -8.96 7.50
CA MET A 1 -21.92 -9.56 7.30
C MET A 1 -20.99 -8.44 6.86
N SER A 2 -19.76 -8.38 7.36
CA SER A 2 -18.77 -7.44 6.83
C SER A 2 -18.45 -7.82 5.39
N LEU A 3 -18.40 -6.83 4.49
CA LEU A 3 -17.94 -7.07 3.12
C LEU A 3 -16.43 -7.33 3.12
N VAL A 4 -15.98 -8.03 2.09
CA VAL A 4 -14.55 -8.31 1.84
C VAL A 4 -14.18 -7.77 0.46
N ASP A 5 -12.96 -7.27 0.32
CA ASP A 5 -12.38 -6.95 -0.99
C ASP A 5 -11.95 -8.21 -1.73
N GLU A 6 -11.52 -8.05 -2.99
CA GLU A 6 -11.04 -9.16 -3.84
C GLU A 6 -9.85 -9.92 -3.25
N HIS A 7 -9.06 -9.29 -2.38
CA HIS A 7 -7.93 -9.92 -1.67
C HIS A 7 -8.35 -10.64 -0.39
N GLY A 8 -9.64 -10.57 -0.04
CA GLY A 8 -10.24 -11.21 1.13
C GLY A 8 -10.08 -10.41 2.42
N ASN A 9 -9.68 -9.13 2.36
CA ASN A 9 -9.59 -8.29 3.53
C ASN A 9 -10.98 -7.76 3.93
N PRO A 10 -11.34 -7.81 5.22
CA PRO A 10 -12.61 -7.29 5.68
C PRO A 10 -12.64 -5.75 5.64
N HIS A 11 -13.83 -5.21 5.42
CA HIS A 11 -14.15 -3.79 5.54
C HIS A 11 -15.34 -3.59 6.50
N SER A 12 -15.36 -2.47 7.22
CA SER A 12 -16.48 -2.11 8.12
C SER A 12 -17.69 -1.54 7.38
N THR A 13 -17.52 -1.17 6.11
CA THR A 13 -18.64 -0.73 5.25
C THR A 13 -19.61 -1.88 4.96
N THR A 14 -20.83 -1.47 4.60
CA THR A 14 -21.88 -2.34 4.05
C THR A 14 -22.26 -1.97 2.62
N SER A 15 -21.51 -1.04 2.00
CA SER A 15 -21.75 -0.58 0.62
C SER A 15 -20.94 -1.42 -0.37
N ASP A 16 -21.63 -2.25 -1.15
CA ASP A 16 -21.01 -3.03 -2.23
C ASP A 16 -20.38 -2.11 -3.30
N ASP A 17 -21.00 -0.96 -3.57
CA ASP A 17 -20.49 0.03 -4.52
C ASP A 17 -19.14 0.60 -4.04
N ALA A 18 -19.01 0.91 -2.75
CA ALA A 18 -17.75 1.40 -2.19
C ALA A 18 -16.63 0.37 -2.31
N ILE A 19 -16.92 -0.91 -2.06
CA ILE A 19 -15.96 -2.02 -2.26
C ILE A 19 -15.57 -2.16 -3.72
N GLY A 20 -16.54 -2.17 -4.64
CA GLY A 20 -16.24 -2.32 -6.07
C GLY A 20 -15.38 -1.19 -6.64
N THR A 21 -15.55 0.04 -6.15
CA THR A 21 -14.66 1.16 -6.51
C THR A 21 -13.33 1.13 -5.79
N TRP A 22 -13.28 0.64 -4.55
CA TRP A 22 -12.05 0.45 -3.80
C TRP A 22 -11.12 -0.56 -4.47
N ASP A 23 -11.64 -1.71 -4.90
CA ASP A 23 -10.85 -2.74 -5.58
C ASP A 23 -10.18 -2.17 -6.83
N ARG A 24 -10.92 -1.41 -7.65
CA ARG A 24 -10.34 -0.72 -8.80
C ARG A 24 -9.27 0.30 -8.42
N ALA A 25 -9.47 1.03 -7.32
CA ALA A 25 -8.47 1.99 -6.85
C ALA A 25 -7.18 1.28 -6.44
N VAL A 26 -7.28 0.13 -5.77
CA VAL A 26 -6.12 -0.69 -5.36
C VAL A 26 -5.41 -1.29 -6.56
N ASP A 27 -6.16 -1.82 -7.54
CA ASP A 27 -5.60 -2.31 -8.81
C ASP A 27 -4.77 -1.23 -9.52
N ILE A 28 -5.35 -0.04 -9.70
CA ILE A 28 -4.68 1.09 -10.34
C ILE A 28 -3.45 1.53 -9.52
N TYR A 29 -3.59 1.64 -8.21
CA TYR A 29 -2.50 2.08 -7.33
C TYR A 29 -1.28 1.15 -7.40
N GLN A 30 -1.49 -0.16 -7.51
CA GLN A 30 -0.40 -1.14 -7.62
C GLN A 30 0.45 -0.95 -8.88
N THR A 31 -0.15 -0.50 -10.00
CA THR A 31 0.58 -0.24 -11.25
C THR A 31 1.56 0.94 -11.15
N TYR A 32 1.26 1.89 -10.25
CA TYR A 32 1.95 3.17 -10.11
C TYR A 32 2.09 3.97 -11.43
N ASN A 33 1.15 3.78 -12.36
CA ASN A 33 1.14 4.41 -13.69
C ASN A 33 -0.11 5.24 -13.99
N GLU A 34 -1.16 5.12 -13.19
CA GLU A 34 -2.43 5.82 -13.37
C GLU A 34 -2.91 6.43 -12.04
N ASP A 35 -3.81 7.42 -12.12
CA ASP A 35 -4.33 8.12 -10.95
C ASP A 35 -5.49 7.31 -10.30
N PRO A 36 -5.32 6.76 -9.07
CA PRO A 36 -6.37 6.01 -8.37
C PRO A 36 -7.40 6.90 -7.67
N TYR A 37 -7.12 8.20 -7.46
CA TYR A 37 -7.96 9.06 -6.61
C TYR A 37 -9.41 9.20 -7.08
N PRO A 38 -9.73 9.27 -8.39
CA PRO A 38 -11.13 9.29 -8.84
C PRO A 38 -11.94 8.09 -8.37
N HIS A 39 -11.32 6.91 -8.22
CA HIS A 39 -11.99 5.71 -7.72
C HIS A 39 -12.13 5.72 -6.19
N VAL A 40 -11.14 6.26 -5.48
CA VAL A 40 -11.21 6.48 -4.03
C VAL A 40 -12.32 7.48 -3.69
N ASP A 41 -12.43 8.56 -4.46
CA ASP A 41 -13.46 9.57 -4.28
C ASP A 41 -14.85 9.00 -4.58
N ALA A 42 -15.00 8.19 -5.62
CA ALA A 42 -16.25 7.46 -5.89
C ALA A 42 -16.65 6.52 -4.74
N ALA A 43 -15.67 5.85 -4.10
CA ALA A 43 -15.93 5.02 -2.92
C ALA A 43 -16.46 5.85 -1.74
N LEU A 44 -15.90 7.05 -1.53
CA LEU A 44 -16.34 7.99 -0.49
C LEU A 44 -17.69 8.66 -0.84
N GLU A 45 -18.02 8.83 -2.11
CA GLU A 45 -19.35 9.27 -2.54
C GLU A 45 -20.41 8.20 -2.24
N ALA A 46 -20.08 6.93 -2.48
CA ALA A 46 -20.96 5.79 -2.18
C ALA A 46 -21.10 5.52 -0.68
N ASP A 47 -20.03 5.70 0.10
CA ASP A 47 -20.03 5.62 1.56
C ASP A 47 -19.10 6.70 2.18
N PRO A 48 -19.67 7.83 2.64
CA PRO A 48 -18.90 8.92 3.23
C PRO A 48 -18.15 8.58 4.52
N ASP A 49 -18.45 7.45 5.16
CA ASP A 49 -17.75 6.97 6.35
C ASP A 49 -16.79 5.80 6.00
N PHE A 50 -16.49 5.55 4.71
CA PHE A 50 -15.60 4.49 4.26
C PHE A 50 -14.16 4.71 4.74
N VAL A 51 -13.74 3.90 5.72
CA VAL A 51 -12.48 4.09 6.46
C VAL A 51 -11.26 4.02 5.55
N MET A 52 -11.20 3.04 4.65
CA MET A 52 -10.04 2.86 3.78
C MET A 52 -9.90 3.98 2.74
N GLY A 53 -10.99 4.56 2.26
CA GLY A 53 -10.94 5.74 1.39
C GLY A 53 -10.37 6.97 2.10
N HIS A 54 -10.74 7.18 3.37
CA HIS A 54 -10.13 8.23 4.19
C HIS A 54 -8.66 7.95 4.51
N ALA A 55 -8.30 6.70 4.79
CA ALA A 55 -6.92 6.27 5.01
C ALA A 55 -6.06 6.51 3.77
N PHE A 56 -6.61 6.24 2.58
CA PHE A 56 -5.95 6.47 1.29
C PHE A 56 -5.51 7.93 1.13
N HIS A 57 -6.46 8.84 1.30
CA HIS A 57 -6.19 10.28 1.25
C HIS A 57 -5.18 10.74 2.30
N ALA A 58 -5.29 10.25 3.53
CA ALA A 58 -4.36 10.61 4.61
C ALA A 58 -2.92 10.16 4.29
N ALA A 59 -2.74 8.90 3.86
CA ALA A 59 -1.43 8.37 3.49
C ALA A 59 -0.81 9.13 2.31
N GLY A 60 -1.59 9.38 1.26
CA GLY A 60 -1.11 10.11 0.08
C GLY A 60 -0.67 11.54 0.41
N MET A 61 -1.41 12.25 1.27
CA MET A 61 -1.01 13.57 1.74
C MET A 61 0.25 13.52 2.63
N LEU A 62 0.44 12.48 3.44
CA LEU A 62 1.64 12.28 4.24
C LEU A 62 2.87 12.01 3.37
N MET A 63 2.73 11.18 2.32
CA MET A 63 3.80 10.88 1.36
C MET A 63 4.25 12.11 0.56
N GLY A 64 3.33 13.02 0.24
CA GLY A 64 3.63 14.22 -0.55
C GLY A 64 4.58 15.23 0.12
N ALA A 65 4.96 15.03 1.39
CA ALA A 65 5.99 15.77 2.13
C ALA A 65 5.91 17.31 2.13
N ASP A 66 4.82 17.93 1.65
CA ASP A 66 4.61 19.37 1.70
C ASP A 66 3.90 19.75 3.01
N GLY A 67 4.63 20.40 3.92
CA GLY A 67 4.13 20.88 5.20
C GLY A 67 2.89 21.79 5.09
N LYS A 68 2.59 22.34 3.91
CA LYS A 68 1.37 23.13 3.64
C LYS A 68 0.08 22.33 3.79
N ASN A 69 0.13 21.00 3.69
CA ASN A 69 -1.06 20.14 3.83
C ASN A 69 -1.32 19.67 5.26
N ARG A 70 -0.49 20.05 6.25
CA ARG A 70 -0.65 19.61 7.65
C ARG A 70 -2.08 19.80 8.20
N PRO A 71 -2.78 20.93 8.01
CA PRO A 71 -4.15 21.09 8.50
C PRO A 71 -5.14 20.10 7.85
N LYS A 72 -5.01 19.84 6.54
CA LYS A 72 -5.89 18.90 5.82
C LYS A 72 -5.64 17.46 6.26
N ILE A 73 -4.38 17.11 6.53
CA ILE A 73 -4.03 15.79 7.09
C ILE A 73 -4.67 15.63 8.46
N ALA A 74 -4.58 16.64 9.33
CA ALA A 74 -5.19 16.59 10.66
C ALA A 74 -6.72 16.43 10.60
N GLU A 75 -7.41 17.17 9.73
CA GLU A 75 -8.86 17.02 9.52
C GLU A 75 -9.24 15.60 9.07
N ARG A 76 -8.44 15.02 8.15
CA ARG A 76 -8.68 13.65 7.68
C ARG A 76 -8.44 12.62 8.79
N LEU A 77 -7.40 12.80 9.61
CA LEU A 77 -7.12 11.94 10.76
C LEU A 77 -8.18 12.08 11.86
N GLU A 78 -8.71 13.27 12.12
CA GLU A 78 -9.85 13.46 13.02
C GLU A 78 -11.08 12.66 12.54
N THR A 79 -11.35 12.68 11.23
CA THR A 79 -12.41 11.87 10.64
C THR A 79 -12.17 10.38 10.89
N LEU A 80 -10.96 9.88 10.58
CA LEU A 80 -10.58 8.48 10.84
C LEU A 80 -10.71 8.10 12.32
N ASN A 81 -10.27 8.97 13.23
CA ASN A 81 -10.34 8.73 14.67
C ASN A 81 -11.80 8.68 15.17
N ARG A 82 -12.70 9.48 14.60
CA ARG A 82 -14.15 9.40 14.85
C ARG A 82 -14.74 8.07 14.37
N LEU A 83 -14.21 7.51 13.28
CA LEU A 83 -14.67 6.25 12.69
C LEU A 83 -14.10 5.00 13.39
N ALA A 84 -12.95 5.11 14.05
CA ALA A 84 -12.23 4.00 14.69
C ALA A 84 -13.09 3.08 15.58
N PRO A 85 -14.09 3.56 16.35
CA PRO A 85 -14.96 2.67 17.13
C PRO A 85 -15.84 1.72 16.30
N ARG A 86 -16.11 2.06 15.03
CA ARG A 86 -16.89 1.24 14.09
C ARG A 86 -16.02 0.47 13.09
N ALA A 87 -14.76 0.85 12.97
CA ALA A 87 -13.79 0.20 12.09
C ALA A 87 -13.56 -1.26 12.51
N ASN A 88 -13.06 -2.08 11.59
CA ASN A 88 -12.57 -3.42 11.92
C ASN A 88 -11.09 -3.40 12.38
N ASP A 89 -10.52 -4.56 12.70
CA ASP A 89 -9.14 -4.64 13.21
C ASP A 89 -8.09 -4.17 12.19
N ARG A 90 -8.24 -4.53 10.91
CA ARG A 90 -7.35 -4.08 9.83
C ARG A 90 -7.35 -2.56 9.73
N GLU A 91 -8.54 -1.98 9.59
CA GLU A 91 -8.75 -0.55 9.45
C GLU A 91 -8.23 0.23 10.67
N ARG A 92 -8.44 -0.27 11.89
CA ARG A 92 -7.85 0.33 13.11
C ARG A 92 -6.32 0.32 13.07
N GLY A 93 -5.70 -0.71 12.50
CA GLY A 93 -4.26 -0.77 12.31
C GLY A 93 -3.74 0.31 11.37
N HIS A 94 -4.44 0.55 10.25
CA HIS A 94 -4.15 1.67 9.34
C HIS A 94 -4.29 3.02 10.05
N ILE A 95 -5.40 3.24 10.76
CA ILE A 95 -5.64 4.47 11.53
C ILE A 95 -4.50 4.72 12.52
N ALA A 96 -4.10 3.69 13.27
CA ALA A 96 -3.00 3.79 14.24
C ALA A 96 -1.66 4.14 13.56
N ALA A 97 -1.37 3.52 12.42
CA ALA A 97 -0.16 3.78 11.66
C ALA A 97 -0.10 5.23 11.12
N LEU A 98 -1.21 5.73 10.58
CA LEU A 98 -1.29 7.07 9.99
C LEU A 98 -1.23 8.18 11.06
N ASN A 99 -1.83 7.97 12.24
CA ASN A 99 -1.66 8.89 13.36
C ASN A 99 -0.20 8.95 13.81
N ALA A 100 0.45 7.79 14.00
CA ALA A 100 1.86 7.74 14.39
C ALA A 100 2.77 8.40 13.35
N TRP A 101 2.51 8.20 12.06
CA TRP A 101 3.23 8.86 10.98
C TRP A 101 3.06 10.38 11.05
N HIS A 102 1.84 10.87 11.22
CA HIS A 102 1.58 12.31 11.35
C HIS A 102 2.26 12.96 12.57
N GLU A 103 2.37 12.22 13.67
CA GLU A 103 3.09 12.62 14.88
C GLU A 103 4.62 12.59 14.71
N GLY A 104 5.13 11.99 13.61
CA GLY A 104 6.56 11.78 13.38
C GLY A 104 7.15 10.60 14.15
N ASP A 105 6.31 9.72 14.71
CA ASP A 105 6.71 8.48 15.35
C ASP A 105 6.80 7.34 14.31
N TRP A 106 7.87 7.41 13.51
CA TRP A 106 8.13 6.47 12.43
C TRP A 106 8.22 5.00 12.89
N PRO A 107 8.94 4.65 13.97
CA PRO A 107 9.02 3.26 14.43
C PRO A 107 7.64 2.69 14.78
N ARG A 108 6.78 3.50 15.42
CA ARG A 108 5.42 3.08 15.73
C ARG A 108 4.58 2.91 14.47
N ALA A 109 4.68 3.84 13.50
CA ALA A 109 3.98 3.72 12.23
C ALA A 109 4.37 2.43 11.48
N GLN A 110 5.67 2.15 11.35
CA GLN A 110 6.20 0.92 10.73
C GLN A 110 5.72 -0.33 11.46
N GLY A 111 5.71 -0.31 12.79
CA GLY A 111 5.23 -1.41 13.63
C GLY A 111 3.74 -1.67 13.45
N CYS A 112 2.91 -0.62 13.38
CA CYS A 112 1.47 -0.74 13.11
C CYS A 112 1.21 -1.38 11.75
N PHE A 113 1.88 -0.93 10.68
CA PHE A 113 1.77 -1.58 9.37
C PHE A 113 2.30 -3.02 9.38
N GLY A 114 3.36 -3.30 10.13
CA GLY A 114 3.87 -4.66 10.34
C GLY A 114 2.83 -5.59 10.96
N HIS A 115 2.10 -5.12 11.97
CA HIS A 115 1.00 -5.89 12.57
C HIS A 115 -0.17 -6.10 11.61
N VAL A 116 -0.54 -5.07 10.83
CA VAL A 116 -1.58 -5.20 9.79
C VAL A 116 -1.19 -6.29 8.80
N LEU A 117 0.01 -6.24 8.22
CA LEU A 117 0.45 -7.19 7.20
C LEU A 117 0.72 -8.60 7.73
N ALA A 118 1.00 -8.75 9.02
CA ALA A 118 1.08 -10.06 9.65
C ALA A 118 -0.30 -10.73 9.77
N ALA A 119 -1.35 -9.95 10.02
CA ALA A 119 -2.72 -10.46 10.15
C ALA A 119 -3.47 -10.53 8.80
N TYR A 120 -3.16 -9.62 7.89
CA TYR A 120 -3.78 -9.43 6.58
C TYR A 120 -2.69 -9.39 5.51
N PRO A 121 -2.03 -10.53 5.22
CA PRO A 121 -0.86 -10.56 4.33
C PRO A 121 -1.19 -10.22 2.87
N ARG A 122 -2.48 -10.24 2.50
CA ARG A 122 -2.98 -9.82 1.19
C ARG A 122 -3.53 -8.38 1.19
N ASP A 123 -3.21 -7.58 2.19
CA ASP A 123 -3.50 -6.15 2.17
C ASP A 123 -2.55 -5.43 1.19
N ALA A 124 -2.89 -5.45 -0.09
CA ALA A 124 -2.07 -4.87 -1.17
C ALA A 124 -1.79 -3.39 -0.90
N TYR A 125 -2.85 -2.62 -0.63
CA TYR A 125 -2.73 -1.20 -0.35
C TYR A 125 -1.83 -0.92 0.86
N GLY A 126 -2.07 -1.62 1.98
CA GLY A 126 -1.24 -1.50 3.18
C GLY A 126 0.21 -1.87 2.94
N LEU A 127 0.49 -2.86 2.09
CA LEU A 127 1.86 -3.24 1.74
C LEU A 127 2.59 -2.12 1.00
N HIS A 128 1.96 -1.54 -0.03
CA HIS A 128 2.54 -0.42 -0.77
C HIS A 128 2.78 0.80 0.13
N VAL A 129 1.81 1.17 0.98
CA VAL A 129 1.98 2.31 1.91
C VAL A 129 3.12 2.06 2.90
N ALA A 130 3.19 0.86 3.46
CA ALA A 130 4.21 0.50 4.42
C ALA A 130 5.61 0.44 3.77
N HIS A 131 5.70 -0.05 2.54
CA HIS A 131 6.93 0.04 1.76
C HIS A 131 7.35 1.49 1.55
N PHE A 132 6.46 2.37 1.08
CA PHE A 132 6.81 3.78 0.90
C PHE A 132 7.34 4.42 2.19
N LEU A 133 6.71 4.10 3.32
CA LEU A 133 7.15 4.53 4.64
C LEU A 133 8.57 4.06 4.97
N ASP A 134 8.87 2.78 4.74
CA ASP A 134 10.21 2.21 5.01
C ASP A 134 11.28 2.80 4.10
N PHE A 135 10.95 2.98 2.82
CA PHE A 135 11.83 3.59 1.83
C PHE A 135 12.20 5.03 2.23
N PHE A 136 11.24 5.85 2.67
CA PHE A 136 11.52 7.20 3.16
C PHE A 136 12.47 7.24 4.36
N GLN A 137 12.47 6.20 5.19
CA GLN A 137 13.36 6.08 6.34
C GLN A 137 14.76 5.56 5.97
N GLY A 138 14.98 5.17 4.71
CA GLY A 138 16.26 4.69 4.20
C GLY A 138 16.65 3.30 4.71
N ASP A 139 15.68 2.47 5.15
CA ASP A 139 15.94 1.11 5.60
C ASP A 139 15.63 0.10 4.48
N SER A 140 16.62 -0.11 3.60
CA SER A 140 16.54 -1.07 2.48
C SER A 140 16.18 -2.48 2.95
N ARG A 141 16.73 -2.91 4.08
CA ARG A 141 16.52 -4.24 4.65
C ARG A 141 15.08 -4.44 5.09
N ILE A 142 14.51 -3.48 5.81
CA ILE A 142 13.09 -3.55 6.20
C ILE A 142 12.20 -3.51 4.96
N THR A 143 12.52 -2.64 3.99
CA THR A 143 11.77 -2.52 2.73
C THR A 143 11.68 -3.88 2.02
N ARG A 144 12.82 -4.57 1.85
CA ARG A 144 12.89 -5.94 1.30
C ARG A 144 12.17 -6.97 2.16
N ASP A 145 12.46 -7.00 3.45
CA ASP A 145 11.97 -8.05 4.34
C ASP A 145 10.45 -7.97 4.56
N ARG A 146 9.85 -6.78 4.48
CA ARG A 146 8.40 -6.62 4.58
C ARG A 146 7.69 -7.35 3.45
N ILE A 147 8.13 -7.13 2.22
CA ILE A 147 7.52 -7.76 1.05
C ILE A 147 7.80 -9.26 1.09
N ALA A 148 9.04 -9.66 1.41
CA ALA A 148 9.42 -11.07 1.52
C ALA A 148 8.55 -11.86 2.51
N ARG A 149 8.10 -11.24 3.62
CA ARG A 149 7.24 -11.88 4.62
C ARG A 149 5.84 -12.18 4.12
N VAL A 150 5.31 -11.38 3.20
CA VAL A 150 3.95 -11.58 2.67
C VAL A 150 3.94 -12.43 1.40
N LEU A 151 5.04 -12.51 0.64
CA LEU A 151 5.12 -13.27 -0.62
C LEU A 151 4.54 -14.70 -0.57
N PRO A 152 4.70 -15.51 0.50
CA PRO A 152 4.08 -16.84 0.56
C PRO A 152 2.55 -16.86 0.45
N PHE A 153 1.87 -15.71 0.64
CA PHE A 153 0.42 -15.56 0.53
C PHE A 153 -0.03 -15.04 -0.84
N TRP A 154 0.92 -14.69 -1.72
CA TRP A 154 0.70 -14.14 -3.05
C TRP A 154 1.20 -15.12 -4.10
N ASP A 155 0.33 -16.03 -4.54
CA ASP A 155 0.59 -16.90 -5.68
C ASP A 155 -0.05 -16.35 -6.97
N THR A 156 0.19 -17.00 -8.11
CA THR A 156 -0.30 -16.57 -9.42
C THR A 156 -1.82 -16.57 -9.57
N THR A 157 -2.58 -17.12 -8.62
CA THR A 157 -4.05 -17.05 -8.59
C THR A 157 -4.58 -15.82 -7.86
N VAL A 158 -3.72 -15.09 -7.14
CA VAL A 158 -4.07 -13.85 -6.43
C VAL A 158 -3.89 -12.66 -7.37
N THR A 159 -4.98 -11.92 -7.62
CA THR A 159 -4.95 -10.67 -8.40
C THR A 159 -3.87 -9.74 -7.86
N GLY A 160 -3.03 -9.19 -8.75
CA GLY A 160 -1.94 -8.27 -8.39
C GLY A 160 -0.64 -8.93 -7.95
N HIS A 161 -0.53 -10.27 -7.95
CA HIS A 161 0.72 -10.99 -7.62
C HIS A 161 1.95 -10.49 -8.41
N ASN A 162 1.77 -10.17 -9.70
CA ASN A 162 2.84 -9.61 -10.52
C ASN A 162 3.33 -8.26 -9.98
N PHE A 163 2.43 -7.36 -9.56
CA PHE A 163 2.81 -6.07 -8.99
C PHE A 163 3.53 -6.21 -7.64
N ILE A 164 3.12 -7.16 -6.80
CA ILE A 164 3.86 -7.47 -5.56
C ILE A 164 5.25 -8.05 -5.87
N THR A 165 5.39 -8.77 -6.98
CA THR A 165 6.69 -9.27 -7.45
C THR A 165 7.58 -8.16 -7.99
N GLY A 166 7.04 -7.21 -8.77
CA GLY A 166 7.76 -6.01 -9.21
C GLY A 166 8.17 -5.13 -8.03
N LEU A 167 7.28 -4.96 -7.07
CA LEU A 167 7.56 -4.28 -5.80
C LEU A 167 8.71 -4.96 -5.02
N TYR A 168 8.78 -6.29 -5.05
CA TYR A 168 9.90 -7.02 -4.45
C TYR A 168 11.20 -6.84 -5.23
N ALA A 169 11.14 -6.79 -6.57
CA ALA A 169 12.29 -6.51 -7.41
C ALA A 169 12.91 -5.14 -7.06
N PHE A 170 12.07 -4.11 -6.91
CA PHE A 170 12.49 -2.80 -6.42
C PHE A 170 13.24 -2.91 -5.08
N ALA A 171 12.64 -3.60 -4.10
CA ALA A 171 13.24 -3.68 -2.77
C ALA A 171 14.53 -4.52 -2.71
N LEU A 172 14.70 -5.47 -3.64
CA LEU A 172 15.95 -6.22 -3.80
C LEU A 172 17.05 -5.36 -4.40
N GLU A 173 16.71 -4.54 -5.40
CA GLU A 173 17.64 -3.61 -6.04
C GLU A 173 18.17 -2.58 -5.04
N GLU A 174 17.27 -1.95 -4.27
CA GLU A 174 17.63 -1.00 -3.22
C GLU A 174 18.50 -1.63 -2.09
N ASP A 175 18.42 -2.95 -1.90
CA ASP A 175 19.28 -3.68 -0.96
C ASP A 175 20.57 -4.24 -1.61
N GLY A 176 20.77 -3.98 -2.91
CA GLY A 176 21.95 -4.36 -3.69
C GLY A 176 21.99 -5.81 -4.18
N ASP A 177 20.87 -6.54 -4.12
CA ASP A 177 20.76 -7.92 -4.66
C ASP A 177 20.29 -7.89 -6.12
N TYR A 178 21.12 -7.30 -6.99
CA TYR A 178 20.80 -7.06 -8.40
C TYR A 178 20.42 -8.33 -9.19
N PRO A 179 21.12 -9.47 -9.07
CA PRO A 179 20.76 -10.67 -9.84
C PRO A 179 19.35 -11.17 -9.52
N ARG A 180 18.94 -11.08 -8.24
CA ARG A 180 17.59 -11.48 -7.84
C ARG A 180 16.56 -10.42 -8.18
N ALA A 181 16.93 -9.14 -8.11
CA ALA A 181 16.09 -8.05 -8.58
C ALA A 181 15.78 -8.20 -10.07
N GLU A 182 16.77 -8.54 -10.91
CA GLU A 182 16.58 -8.80 -12.34
C GLU A 182 15.61 -9.95 -12.58
N GLU A 183 15.83 -11.10 -11.94
CA GLU A 183 14.97 -12.29 -12.08
C GLU A 183 13.50 -11.96 -11.80
N ARG A 184 13.25 -11.22 -10.71
CA ARG A 184 11.89 -10.86 -10.29
C ARG A 184 11.30 -9.74 -11.14
N GLY A 185 12.12 -8.76 -11.53
CA GLY A 185 11.74 -7.66 -12.39
C GLY A 185 11.32 -8.15 -13.78
N LEU A 186 12.10 -9.03 -14.40
CA LEU A 186 11.77 -9.62 -15.69
C LEU A 186 10.47 -10.43 -15.63
N TYR A 187 10.27 -11.22 -14.58
CA TYR A 187 9.02 -11.95 -14.39
C TYR A 187 7.81 -11.02 -14.29
N ALA A 188 7.90 -9.96 -13.48
CA ALA A 188 6.81 -9.00 -13.31
C ALA A 188 6.52 -8.23 -14.62
N TRP A 189 7.59 -7.83 -15.32
CA TRP A 189 7.52 -7.18 -16.63
C TRP A 189 6.84 -8.05 -17.70
N ASP A 190 7.19 -9.34 -17.76
CA ASP A 190 6.60 -10.29 -18.72
C ASP A 190 5.11 -10.55 -18.43
N CYS A 191 4.68 -10.40 -17.17
CA CYS A 191 3.27 -10.48 -16.79
C CYS A 191 2.49 -9.22 -17.18
N ASP A 192 3.00 -8.04 -16.84
CA ASP A 192 2.43 -6.75 -17.20
C ASP A 192 3.52 -5.68 -17.30
N ASN A 193 3.82 -5.23 -18.52
CA ASN A 193 4.84 -4.22 -18.77
C ASN A 193 4.46 -2.80 -18.32
N ARG A 194 3.27 -2.64 -17.73
CA ARG A 194 2.83 -1.42 -17.03
C ARG A 194 3.14 -1.48 -15.53
N ASP A 195 3.89 -2.45 -15.05
CA ASP A 195 4.39 -2.44 -13.67
C ASP A 195 5.56 -1.45 -13.55
N ALA A 196 5.29 -0.24 -13.06
CA ALA A 196 6.34 0.78 -12.91
C ALA A 196 7.46 0.37 -11.94
N TRP A 197 7.17 -0.51 -10.96
CA TRP A 197 8.17 -1.02 -10.02
C TRP A 197 9.14 -1.95 -10.70
N ALA A 198 8.63 -2.85 -11.56
CA ALA A 198 9.46 -3.73 -12.37
C ALA A 198 10.33 -2.93 -13.35
N VAL A 199 9.75 -1.93 -14.03
CA VAL A 199 10.50 -1.04 -14.94
C VAL A 199 11.64 -0.34 -14.21
N HIS A 200 11.35 0.22 -13.03
CA HIS A 200 12.32 0.93 -12.21
C HIS A 200 13.47 0.01 -11.80
N ALA A 201 13.16 -1.14 -11.20
CA ALA A 201 14.15 -2.10 -10.73
C ALA A 201 15.07 -2.56 -11.86
N LEU A 202 14.53 -2.91 -13.03
CA LEU A 202 15.31 -3.35 -14.18
C LEU A 202 16.22 -2.23 -14.72
N ALA A 203 15.72 -0.99 -14.78
CA ALA A 203 16.53 0.13 -15.23
C ALA A 203 17.74 0.35 -14.31
N HIS A 204 17.53 0.29 -12.99
CA HIS A 204 18.61 0.43 -12.03
C HIS A 204 19.58 -0.76 -12.07
N VAL A 205 19.08 -2.00 -12.13
CA VAL A 205 19.94 -3.19 -12.29
C VAL A 205 20.88 -3.03 -13.49
N TYR A 206 20.34 -2.64 -14.65
CA TYR A 206 21.16 -2.45 -15.85
C TYR A 206 22.12 -1.26 -15.75
N GLU A 207 21.77 -0.20 -15.02
CA GLU A 207 22.72 0.87 -14.71
C GLU A 207 23.86 0.39 -13.80
N MET A 208 23.55 -0.45 -12.81
CA MET A 208 24.50 -0.89 -11.79
C MET A 208 25.40 -2.04 -12.26
N GLU A 209 24.94 -2.87 -13.21
CA GLU A 209 25.67 -4.03 -13.73
C GLU A 209 26.34 -3.82 -15.12
N GLY A 210 25.96 -2.77 -15.87
CA GLY A 210 26.63 -2.31 -17.10
C GLY A 210 26.14 -2.96 -18.41
#